data_AF-A0A939V2D0-F1
#
_entry.id   AF-A0A939V2D0-F1
#
_cell.length_a   1.000
_cell.length_b   1.000
_cell.length_c   1.000
_cell.angle_alpha   90.00
_cell.angle_beta   90.00
_cell.angle_gamma   90.00
#
_symmetry.space_group_name_H-M   'P 1'
#
loop_
_entity.id
_entity.type
_entity.pdbx_description
1 polymer ?
#
loop_
_entity_poly.entity_id
_entity_poly.type
_entity_poly.pdbx_seq_one_letter_code
_entity_poly.pdbx_strand_id
1 'polypeptide(L)'
;MSDKLAIFCDIDGVVSKKWAIADYDRFGEPNANMIRILEALGRDFTIVFITGRWAMGQEKVDAFIDNLLPNIKKIVFCKPHDYPGTTAEYKLAKIKELESDGYKFYLGLDDHSAVIGLMHNHGMFVAKVISD
;
A
#
# COMPACT_ATOMS: atom_id res chain seq x y z
N MET A 1 17.51 14.10 14.50
CA MET A 1 16.48 14.10 13.44
C MET A 1 15.32 13.28 13.96
N SER A 2 14.06 13.71 13.85
CA SER A 2 12.93 12.87 14.23
C SER A 2 12.70 11.82 13.14
N ASP A 3 12.41 10.58 13.54
CA ASP A 3 12.11 9.50 12.61
C ASP A 3 10.88 9.84 11.75
N LYS A 4 10.91 9.48 10.46
CA LYS A 4 9.73 9.57 9.58
C LYS A 4 8.92 8.29 9.74
N LEU A 5 7.99 8.29 10.69
CA LEU A 5 7.16 7.12 11.00
C LEU A 5 6.24 6.81 9.81
N ALA A 6 6.26 5.55 9.35
CA ALA A 6 5.54 5.12 8.16
C ALA A 6 4.81 3.80 8.37
N ILE A 7 3.75 3.60 7.59
CA ILE A 7 3.00 2.35 7.51
C ILE A 7 2.90 1.95 6.04
N PHE A 8 3.29 0.72 5.72
CA PHE A 8 3.08 0.16 4.39
C PHE A 8 1.62 -0.27 4.24
N CYS A 9 0.99 0.05 3.12
CA CYS A 9 -0.40 -0.34 2.84
C CYS A 9 -0.54 -0.76 1.37
N ASP A 10 -1.06 -1.96 1.14
CA ASP A 10 -1.61 -2.30 -0.19
C ASP A 10 -2.89 -1.52 -0.45
N ILE A 11 -3.31 -1.46 -1.72
CA ILE A 11 -4.57 -0.83 -2.11
C ILE A 11 -5.63 -1.90 -2.41
N ASP A 12 -5.23 -2.94 -3.14
CA ASP A 12 -6.11 -4.01 -3.58
C ASP A 12 -6.35 -5.04 -2.48
N GLY A 13 -7.60 -5.39 -2.20
CA GLY A 13 -7.95 -6.26 -1.08
C GLY A 13 -7.74 -5.64 0.31
N VAL A 14 -7.29 -4.37 0.37
CA VAL A 14 -7.05 -3.63 1.61
C VAL A 14 -7.90 -2.36 1.66
N VAL A 15 -7.54 -1.33 0.90
CA VAL A 15 -8.29 -0.07 0.80
C VAL A 15 -9.55 -0.25 -0.04
N SER A 16 -9.46 -1.07 -1.08
CA SER A 16 -10.58 -1.53 -1.90
C SER A 16 -10.80 -3.03 -1.70
N LYS A 17 -12.05 -3.48 -1.80
CA LYS A 17 -12.37 -4.91 -1.78
C LYS A 17 -11.77 -5.62 -2.98
N LYS A 18 -11.43 -6.89 -2.79
CA LYS A 18 -10.90 -7.74 -3.86
C LYS A 18 -12.02 -8.14 -4.83
N TRP A 19 -11.78 -7.99 -6.13
CA TRP A 19 -12.66 -8.58 -7.13
C TRP A 19 -12.40 -10.09 -7.24
N ALA A 20 -13.45 -10.88 -7.48
CA ALA A 20 -13.32 -12.31 -7.74
C ALA A 20 -12.56 -12.62 -9.06
N ILE A 21 -12.51 -11.66 -9.99
CA ILE A 21 -11.79 -11.74 -11.26
C ILE A 21 -10.73 -10.64 -11.28
N ALA A 22 -9.49 -11.01 -11.62
CA ALA A 22 -8.39 -10.07 -11.74
C ALA A 22 -8.60 -9.15 -12.95
N ASP A 23 -9.16 -7.98 -12.70
CA ASP A 23 -9.21 -6.89 -13.67
C ASP A 23 -8.24 -5.81 -13.20
N TYR A 24 -7.22 -5.48 -14.01
CA TYR A 24 -6.08 -4.67 -13.59
C TYR A 24 -6.29 -3.15 -13.77
N ASP A 25 -7.39 -2.73 -14.41
CA ASP A 25 -7.65 -1.35 -14.81
C ASP A 25 -8.59 -0.55 -13.88
N ARG A 26 -9.10 -1.19 -12.81
CA ARG A 26 -10.04 -0.58 -11.85
C ARG A 26 -9.97 -1.15 -10.44
N PHE A 27 -10.16 -0.30 -9.43
CA PHE A 27 -10.29 -0.75 -8.04
C PHE A 27 -11.67 -1.34 -7.73
N GLY A 28 -11.74 -2.13 -6.65
CA GLY A 28 -13.00 -2.59 -6.07
C GLY A 28 -13.73 -1.52 -5.29
N GLU A 29 -14.87 -1.91 -4.71
CA GLU A 29 -15.58 -1.03 -3.79
C GLU A 29 -14.68 -0.61 -2.62
N PRO A 30 -14.81 0.62 -2.10
CA PRO A 30 -14.08 1.05 -0.92
C PRO A 30 -14.32 0.14 0.30
N ASN A 31 -13.25 -0.22 1.01
CA ASN A 31 -13.31 -0.90 2.29
C ASN A 31 -13.43 0.13 3.42
N ALA A 32 -14.67 0.49 3.77
CA ALA A 32 -14.96 1.56 4.73
C ALA A 32 -14.27 1.38 6.10
N ASN A 33 -14.17 0.15 6.59
CA ASN A 33 -13.50 -0.14 7.86
C ASN A 33 -12.00 0.14 7.77
N MET A 34 -11.35 -0.28 6.68
CA MET A 34 -9.94 -0.01 6.46
C MET A 34 -9.67 1.49 6.28
N ILE A 35 -10.50 2.18 5.50
CA ILE A 35 -10.42 3.64 5.34
C ILE A 35 -10.44 4.33 6.70
N ARG A 36 -11.36 3.94 7.60
CA ARG A 36 -11.44 4.53 8.94
C ARG A 36 -10.18 4.26 9.79
N ILE A 37 -9.60 3.06 9.68
CA ILE A 37 -8.34 2.73 10.35
C ILE A 37 -7.20 3.60 9.81
N LEU A 38 -7.10 3.75 8.49
CA LEU A 38 -6.07 4.55 7.84
C LEU A 38 -6.18 6.04 8.16
N GLU A 39 -7.40 6.58 8.30
CA GLU A 39 -7.63 7.95 8.80
C GLU A 39 -7.08 8.15 10.21
N ALA A 40 -7.25 7.16 11.09
CA ALA A 40 -6.76 7.23 12.47
C ALA A 40 -5.24 7.15 12.50
N LEU A 41 -4.65 6.19 11.78
CA LEU A 41 -3.21 5.99 11.70
C LEU A 41 -2.50 7.16 10.99
N GLY A 42 -3.11 7.72 9.95
CA GLY A 42 -2.58 8.82 9.14
C GLY A 42 -2.39 10.15 9.87
N ARG A 43 -2.83 10.25 11.14
CA ARG A 43 -2.56 11.39 12.03
C ARG A 43 -1.09 11.43 12.47
N ASP A 44 -0.54 10.26 12.76
CA ASP A 44 0.79 10.11 13.35
C ASP A 44 1.80 9.50 12.36
N PHE A 45 1.32 8.71 11.39
CA PHE A 45 2.14 8.00 10.42
C PHE A 45 1.92 8.55 9.00
N THR A 46 2.97 8.53 8.18
CA THR A 46 2.82 8.63 6.73
C THR A 46 2.39 7.27 6.19
N ILE A 47 1.24 7.21 5.52
CA ILE A 47 0.79 5.96 4.90
C ILE A 47 1.40 5.82 3.50
N VAL A 48 2.17 4.76 3.29
CA VAL A 48 2.84 4.47 2.01
C VAL A 48 2.01 3.41 1.28
N PHE A 49 1.22 3.88 0.33
CA PHE A 49 0.40 3.04 -0.55
C PHE A 49 1.23 2.50 -1.70
N ILE A 50 1.17 1.20 -1.95
CA ILE A 50 1.86 0.59 -3.09
C ILE A 50 0.97 -0.45 -3.75
N THR A 51 0.68 -0.31 -5.05
CA THR A 51 -0.12 -1.27 -5.83
C THR A 51 0.64 -1.83 -7.02
N GLY A 52 0.23 -3.04 -7.44
CA GLY A 52 0.66 -3.67 -8.69
C GLY A 52 -0.12 -3.27 -9.93
N ARG A 53 -1.11 -2.36 -9.84
CA ARG A 53 -2.02 -1.98 -10.94
C ARG A 53 -1.39 -1.06 -11.99
N TRP A 54 -0.37 -1.55 -12.66
CA TRP A 54 0.34 -0.81 -13.71
C TRP A 54 -0.58 -0.28 -14.82
N ALA A 55 -1.67 -1.00 -15.15
CA ALA A 55 -2.61 -0.62 -16.21
C ALA A 55 -3.42 0.64 -15.87
N MET A 56 -3.56 0.98 -14.59
CA MET A 56 -4.20 2.23 -14.18
C MET A 56 -3.28 3.44 -14.38
N GLY A 57 -1.99 3.27 -14.14
CA GLY A 57 -1.02 4.35 -14.10
C GLY A 57 -1.11 5.19 -12.82
N GLN A 58 0.00 5.86 -12.49
CA GLN A 58 0.19 6.59 -11.23
C GLN A 58 -0.93 7.62 -10.96
N GLU A 59 -1.24 8.48 -11.93
CA GLU A 59 -2.21 9.57 -11.76
C GLU A 59 -3.60 9.08 -11.33
N LYS A 60 -4.06 7.95 -11.89
CA LYS A 60 -5.37 7.38 -11.53
C LYS A 60 -5.35 6.74 -10.14
N VAL A 61 -4.23 6.16 -9.74
CA VAL A 61 -4.07 5.59 -8.39
C VAL A 61 -4.02 6.71 -7.35
N ASP A 62 -3.29 7.79 -7.64
CA ASP A 62 -3.25 8.99 -6.79
C ASP A 62 -4.67 9.56 -6.60
N ALA A 63 -5.38 9.81 -7.69
CA ALA A 63 -6.76 10.32 -7.65
C ALA A 63 -7.71 9.41 -6.85
N PHE A 64 -7.56 8.09 -6.97
CA PHE A 64 -8.35 7.14 -6.19
C PHE A 64 -8.09 7.28 -4.68
N ILE A 65 -6.82 7.34 -4.28
CA ILE A 65 -6.43 7.49 -2.87
C ILE A 65 -6.77 8.89 -2.33
N ASP A 66 -6.66 9.94 -3.15
CA ASP A 66 -7.04 11.30 -2.79
C ASP A 66 -8.53 11.45 -2.54
N ASN A 67 -9.36 10.80 -3.35
CA ASN A 67 -10.81 10.82 -3.15
C ASN A 67 -11.23 10.13 -1.85
N LEU A 68 -10.55 9.06 -1.43
CA LEU A 68 -10.91 8.29 -0.24
C LEU A 68 -10.29 8.82 1.05
N LEU A 69 -9.05 9.32 0.98
CA LEU A 69 -8.24 9.69 2.14
C LEU A 69 -7.58 11.06 1.94
N PRO A 70 -8.34 12.15 1.71
CA PRO A 70 -7.79 13.45 1.32
C PRO A 70 -6.93 14.11 2.41
N ASN A 71 -7.17 13.78 3.69
CA ASN A 71 -6.66 14.53 4.83
C ASN A 71 -5.57 13.81 5.64
N ILE A 72 -4.91 12.80 5.06
CA ILE A 72 -3.81 12.08 5.72
C ILE A 72 -2.47 12.33 5.03
N LYS A 73 -1.38 12.20 5.78
CA LYS A 73 -0.03 12.17 5.20
C LYS A 73 0.16 10.85 4.46
N LYS A 74 0.52 10.93 3.18
CA LYS A 74 0.65 9.73 2.34
C LYS A 74 1.66 9.88 1.22
N ILE A 75 2.14 8.72 0.76
CA ILE A 75 2.93 8.54 -0.46
C ILE A 75 2.28 7.40 -1.22
N VAL A 76 2.20 7.51 -2.54
CA VAL A 76 1.53 6.52 -3.38
C VAL A 76 2.48 6.07 -4.48
N PHE A 77 2.59 4.76 -4.67
CA PHE A 77 3.38 4.16 -5.73
C PHE A 77 2.54 3.17 -6.54
N CYS A 78 2.53 3.37 -7.84
CA CYS A 78 2.02 2.41 -8.81
C CYS A 78 3.20 1.69 -9.47
N LYS A 79 3.24 0.35 -9.38
CA LYS A 79 4.22 -0.45 -10.12
C LYS A 79 4.16 -0.10 -11.62
N PRO A 80 5.29 0.19 -12.28
CA PRO A 80 5.29 0.40 -13.73
C PRO A 80 5.26 -0.96 -14.46
N HIS A 81 4.70 -0.94 -15.68
CA HIS A 81 4.50 -2.15 -16.49
C HIS A 81 5.80 -2.90 -16.79
N ASP A 82 6.88 -2.14 -17.03
CA ASP A 82 8.21 -2.62 -17.40
C ASP A 82 9.12 -2.97 -16.21
N TYR A 83 8.61 -2.91 -14.97
CA TYR A 83 9.40 -3.32 -13.82
C TYR A 83 9.78 -4.81 -13.92
N PRO A 84 11.08 -5.16 -13.87
CA PRO A 84 11.59 -6.51 -14.19
C PRO A 84 11.25 -7.59 -13.16
N GLY A 85 10.55 -7.25 -12.07
CA GLY A 85 10.16 -8.16 -11.00
C GLY A 85 8.66 -8.24 -10.74
N THR A 86 8.31 -9.06 -9.76
CA THR A 86 6.96 -9.24 -9.23
C THR A 86 6.47 -8.00 -8.47
N THR A 87 5.17 -7.93 -8.21
CA THR A 87 4.59 -6.87 -7.36
C THR A 87 5.16 -6.89 -5.94
N ALA A 88 5.43 -8.07 -5.38
CA ALA A 88 6.02 -8.19 -4.05
C ALA A 88 7.44 -7.59 -4.01
N GLU A 89 8.27 -7.89 -5.01
CA GLU A 89 9.63 -7.34 -5.12
C GLU A 89 9.60 -5.81 -5.33
N TYR A 90 8.69 -5.30 -6.16
CA TYR A 90 8.51 -3.86 -6.33
C TYR A 90 8.15 -3.16 -5.01
N LYS A 91 7.17 -3.71 -4.27
CA LYS A 91 6.77 -3.19 -2.97
C LYS A 91 7.95 -3.14 -2.00
N LEU A 92 8.72 -4.23 -1.91
CA LEU A 92 9.88 -4.29 -1.01
C LEU A 92 10.98 -3.31 -1.44
N ALA A 93 11.23 -3.17 -2.75
CA ALA A 93 12.22 -2.22 -3.26
C ALA A 93 11.87 -0.77 -2.86
N LYS A 94 10.60 -0.37 -2.97
CA LYS A 94 10.14 0.96 -2.58
C LYS A 94 10.21 1.20 -1.07
N ILE A 95 9.93 0.17 -0.27
CA ILE A 95 10.13 0.24 1.19
C ILE A 95 11.60 0.48 1.52
N LYS A 96 12.53 -0.28 0.92
CA LYS A 96 13.98 -0.13 1.15
C LYS A 96 14.53 1.23 0.70
N GLU A 97 14.01 1.76 -0.40
CA GLU A 97 14.31 3.12 -0.86
C GLU A 97 13.92 4.15 0.21
N LEU A 98 12.68 4.09 0.72
CA LEU A 98 12.22 5.00 1.77
C LEU A 98 12.94 4.79 3.11
N GLU A 99 13.28 3.56 3.47
CA GLU A 99 14.10 3.30 4.67
C GLU A 99 15.46 3.99 4.59
N SER A 100 16.06 4.03 3.40
CA SER A 100 17.32 4.74 3.14
C SER A 100 17.15 6.26 3.27
N ASP A 101 15.95 6.78 2.97
CA ASP A 101 15.55 8.19 3.16
C ASP A 101 15.09 8.52 4.59
N GLY A 102 15.27 7.58 5.53
CA GLY A 102 15.00 7.74 6.95
C GLY A 102 13.57 7.40 7.39
N TYR A 103 12.76 6.77 6.54
CA TYR A 103 11.47 6.22 6.97
C TYR A 103 11.64 4.98 7.85
N LYS A 104 10.75 4.83 8.83
CA LYS A 104 10.70 3.67 9.72
C LYS A 104 9.34 3.02 9.63
N PHE A 105 9.31 1.77 9.15
CA PHE A 105 8.09 1.00 8.97
C PHE A 105 7.87 0.06 10.16
N TYR A 106 6.80 0.28 10.91
CA TYR A 106 6.44 -0.54 12.08
C TYR A 106 5.30 -1.52 11.80
N LEU A 107 4.49 -1.21 10.79
CA LEU A 107 3.32 -1.98 10.39
C LEU A 107 3.20 -1.96 8.87
N GLY A 108 2.87 -3.13 8.31
CA GLY A 108 2.33 -3.29 6.96
C GLY A 108 0.89 -3.80 6.98
N LEU A 109 0.13 -3.47 5.95
CA LEU A 109 -1.24 -3.94 5.72
C LEU A 109 -1.33 -4.48 4.28
N ASP A 110 -1.57 -5.78 4.13
CA ASP A 110 -1.64 -6.43 2.81
C ASP A 110 -2.60 -7.64 2.86
N ASP A 111 -3.20 -8.01 1.74
CA ASP A 111 -4.08 -9.19 1.64
C ASP A 111 -3.34 -10.44 1.10
N HIS A 112 -2.25 -10.23 0.37
CA HIS A 112 -1.58 -11.23 -0.43
C HIS A 112 -0.42 -11.88 0.33
N SER A 113 -0.54 -13.19 0.59
CA SER A 113 0.43 -14.00 1.34
C SER A 113 1.88 -13.89 0.85
N ALA A 114 2.10 -13.78 -0.46
CA ALA A 114 3.45 -13.64 -1.02
C ALA A 114 4.13 -12.34 -0.58
N VAL A 115 3.37 -11.23 -0.55
CA VAL A 115 3.90 -9.94 -0.06
C VAL A 115 4.14 -10.01 1.43
N ILE A 116 3.16 -10.52 2.20
CA ILE A 116 3.25 -10.65 3.66
C ILE A 116 4.50 -11.44 4.05
N GLY A 117 4.71 -12.62 3.45
CA GLY A 117 5.88 -13.45 3.74
C GLY A 117 7.20 -12.76 3.39
N LEU A 118 7.25 -12.04 2.27
CA LEU A 118 8.44 -11.29 1.86
C LEU A 118 8.75 -10.14 2.82
N MET A 119 7.73 -9.39 3.27
CA MET A 119 7.90 -8.29 4.23
C MET A 119 8.27 -8.77 5.64
N HIS A 120 7.70 -9.90 6.08
CA HIS A 120 8.09 -10.55 7.33
C HIS A 120 9.57 -10.96 7.29
N ASN A 121 10.04 -11.53 6.17
CA ASN A 121 11.46 -11.88 5.99
C ASN A 121 12.38 -10.65 5.97
N HIS A 122 11.87 -9.47 5.58
CA HIS A 122 12.57 -8.19 5.69
C HIS A 122 12.57 -7.62 7.11
N GLY A 123 11.79 -8.19 8.03
CA GLY A 123 11.70 -7.75 9.43
C GLY A 123 10.57 -6.77 9.72
N MET A 124 9.61 -6.59 8.80
CA MET A 124 8.42 -5.77 9.02
C MET A 124 7.28 -6.63 9.57
N PHE A 125 6.60 -6.16 10.62
CA PHE A 125 5.33 -6.76 11.03
C PHE A 125 4.23 -6.38 10.02
N VAL A 126 3.61 -7.37 9.39
CA VAL A 126 2.51 -7.15 8.43
C VAL A 126 1.25 -7.87 8.91
N ALA A 127 0.17 -7.12 9.07
CA ALA A 127 -1.15 -7.66 9.38
C ALA A 127 -1.86 -8.06 8.08
N LYS A 128 -2.33 -9.30 8.02
CA LYS A 128 -3.14 -9.78 6.90
C LYS A 128 -4.52 -9.16 6.97
N VAL A 129 -4.90 -8.43 5.92
CA VAL A 129 -6.25 -7.90 5.78
C VAL A 129 -7.13 -8.95 5.11
N ILE A 130 -8.35 -9.10 5.62
CA ILE A 130 -9.39 -9.94 5.04
C ILE A 130 -10.48 -8.98 4.61
N SER A 131 -10.61 -8.74 3.30
CA SER A 131 -11.75 -7.99 2.75
C SER A 131 -12.81 -9.00 2.30
N ASP A 132 -14.01 -8.89 2.87
CA ASP A 132 -15.20 -9.63 2.44
C ASP A 132 -15.56 -9.35 0.97
#